data_AF-A0A3M3UAH0-F1
#
_entry.id   AF-A0A3M3UAH0-F1
#
_cell.length_a   1.000
_cell.length_b   1.000
_cell.length_c   1.000
_cell.angle_alpha   90.00
_cell.angle_beta   90.00
_cell.angle_gamma   90.00
#
_symmetry.space_group_name_H-M   'P 1'
#
loop_
_entity.id
_entity.type
_entity.pdbx_description
1 polymer ?
#
loop_
_entity_poly.entity_id
_entity_poly.type
_entity_poly.pdbx_seq_one_letter_code
_entity_poly.pdbx_strand_id
1 'polypeptide(L)'
;MSIIEPVRHYFHRREAEMMIQVAHKLSLLVQEQAAPRGNFVFPGMDYLARLEVEGKRVGHIDYCINPLQDRLYIDKIEIDADYRRRGFALSALWQLWQKHHLPIVPLYQFGTSDGFWHKARIRFAAVGAVIGDEIRSMEMIAEMDRWQHLVPEPIHERLQRELMASDEWPAIKAKWDAEYGPCREN
;
A
#
# COMPACT_ATOMS: atom_id res chain seq x y z
N MET A 1 -21.18 21.17 27.44
CA MET A 1 -20.66 19.88 27.92
C MET A 1 -21.70 18.82 27.61
N SER A 2 -21.50 18.07 26.53
CA SER A 2 -22.52 17.17 25.98
C SER A 2 -22.52 15.84 26.72
N ILE A 3 -23.69 15.41 27.20
CA ILE A 3 -23.93 14.12 27.89
C ILE A 3 -23.62 12.91 26.97
N ILE A 4 -23.29 13.15 25.69
CA ILE A 4 -23.10 12.13 24.65
C ILE A 4 -21.65 11.57 24.62
N GLU A 5 -20.66 12.27 25.17
CA GLU A 5 -19.25 11.85 25.13
C GLU A 5 -18.92 10.58 25.94
N PRO A 6 -19.42 10.38 27.17
CA PRO A 6 -19.10 9.18 27.96
C PRO A 6 -19.67 7.91 27.34
N VAL A 7 -20.87 8.01 26.77
CA VAL A 7 -21.58 6.89 26.13
C VAL A 7 -20.85 6.47 24.85
N ARG A 8 -20.42 7.44 24.01
CA ARG A 8 -19.56 7.16 22.86
C ARG A 8 -18.28 6.45 23.27
N HIS A 9 -17.57 6.95 24.28
CA HIS A 9 -16.34 6.33 24.77
C HIS A 9 -16.54 4.87 25.22
N TYR A 10 -17.64 4.56 25.90
CA TYR A 10 -17.95 3.20 26.36
C TYR A 10 -18.23 2.25 25.19
N PHE A 11 -19.05 2.66 24.22
CA PHE A 11 -19.33 1.84 23.04
C PHE A 11 -18.08 1.59 22.20
N HIS A 12 -17.24 2.61 22.02
CA HIS A 12 -15.97 2.47 21.32
C HIS A 12 -15.02 1.48 21.99
N ARG A 13 -14.96 1.47 23.33
CA ARG A 13 -14.14 0.52 24.08
C ARG A 13 -14.59 -0.93 23.89
N ARG A 14 -15.90 -1.20 23.98
CA ARG A 14 -16.44 -2.56 23.79
C ARG A 14 -16.26 -3.04 22.35
N GLU A 15 -16.38 -2.14 21.37
CA GLU A 15 -16.11 -2.47 19.97
C GLU A 15 -14.62 -2.74 19.70
N ALA A 16 -13.71 -1.99 20.33
CA ALA A 16 -12.28 -2.25 20.28
C ALA A 16 -11.94 -3.61 20.92
N GLU A 17 -12.53 -3.94 22.07
CA GLU A 17 -12.36 -5.25 22.72
C GLU A 17 -12.83 -6.41 21.83
N MET A 18 -13.97 -6.28 21.14
CA MET A 18 -14.42 -7.30 20.17
C MET A 18 -13.47 -7.43 18.98
N MET A 19 -12.98 -6.31 18.43
CA MET A 19 -12.00 -6.31 17.34
C MET A 19 -10.70 -7.00 17.77
N ILE A 20 -10.23 -6.70 18.99
CA ILE A 20 -9.07 -7.35 19.60
C ILE A 20 -9.33 -8.85 19.74
N GLN A 21 -10.50 -9.29 20.25
CA GLN A 21 -10.81 -10.71 20.40
C GLN A 21 -10.83 -11.48 19.08
N VAL A 22 -11.41 -10.91 18.00
CA VAL A 22 -11.40 -11.55 16.68
C VAL A 22 -10.00 -11.54 16.09
N ALA A 23 -9.23 -10.47 16.29
CA ALA A 23 -7.83 -10.41 15.89
C ALA A 23 -6.99 -11.51 16.54
N HIS A 24 -7.24 -11.88 17.80
CA HIS A 24 -6.51 -12.99 18.44
C HIS A 24 -6.75 -14.37 17.80
N LYS A 25 -7.83 -14.54 17.04
CA LYS A 25 -8.15 -15.81 16.36
C LYS A 25 -7.71 -15.84 14.90
N LEU A 26 -7.31 -14.70 14.36
CA LEU A 26 -6.91 -14.54 12.98
C LEU A 26 -5.39 -14.59 12.88
N SER A 27 -4.86 -15.40 11.97
CA SER A 27 -3.45 -15.40 11.59
C SER A 27 -3.28 -14.74 10.22
N LEU A 28 -2.29 -13.87 10.10
CA LEU A 28 -1.86 -13.29 8.83
C LEU A 28 -0.57 -13.98 8.38
N LEU A 29 -0.67 -14.84 7.37
CA LEU A 29 0.50 -15.41 6.70
C LEU A 29 0.94 -14.46 5.59
N VAL A 30 1.93 -13.62 5.92
CA VAL A 30 2.44 -12.56 5.04
C VAL A 30 3.52 -13.11 4.12
N GLN A 31 3.34 -12.90 2.82
CA GLN A 31 4.39 -12.96 1.82
C GLN A 31 4.78 -11.53 1.44
N GLU A 32 6.08 -11.24 1.48
CA GLU A 32 6.63 -9.93 1.11
C GLU A 32 7.45 -10.05 -0.18
N GLN A 33 7.40 -9.01 -1.00
CA GLN A 33 8.22 -8.89 -2.19
C GLN A 33 8.60 -7.42 -2.42
N ALA A 34 9.76 -7.19 -3.02
CA ALA A 34 10.09 -5.86 -3.52
C ALA A 34 9.12 -5.47 -4.63
N ALA A 35 8.59 -4.26 -4.58
CA ALA A 35 7.72 -3.75 -5.62
C ALA A 35 8.50 -3.73 -6.95
N PRO A 36 7.95 -4.26 -8.05
CA PRO A 36 8.61 -4.19 -9.35
C PRO A 36 8.53 -2.76 -9.91
N ARG A 37 9.45 -2.41 -10.83
CA ARG A 37 9.41 -1.11 -11.50
C ARG A 37 8.09 -0.95 -12.25
N GLY A 38 7.43 0.20 -12.08
CA GLY A 38 6.09 0.48 -12.61
C GLY A 38 4.95 0.15 -11.64
N ASN A 39 5.21 -0.53 -10.51
CA ASN A 39 4.27 -0.61 -9.41
C ASN A 39 4.13 0.76 -8.72
N PHE A 40 2.94 1.06 -8.20
CA PHE A 40 2.61 2.28 -7.48
C PHE A 40 3.65 2.65 -6.41
N VAL A 41 4.05 1.70 -5.56
CA VAL A 41 4.96 1.99 -4.45
C VAL A 41 6.44 1.86 -4.80
N PHE A 42 6.83 1.59 -6.06
CA PHE A 42 8.26 1.40 -6.39
C PHE A 42 9.13 2.59 -5.93
N PRO A 43 10.31 2.37 -5.30
CA PRO A 43 10.98 1.10 -4.95
C PRO A 43 10.65 0.52 -3.54
N GLY A 44 9.38 0.54 -3.16
CA GLY A 44 8.88 0.09 -1.86
C GLY A 44 8.63 -1.41 -1.79
N MET A 45 7.79 -1.81 -0.84
CA MET A 45 7.46 -3.21 -0.60
C MET A 45 5.98 -3.50 -0.86
N ASP A 46 5.74 -4.68 -1.40
CA ASP A 46 4.42 -5.20 -1.75
C ASP A 46 4.18 -6.49 -0.96
N TYR A 47 2.96 -6.68 -0.48
CA TYR A 47 2.62 -7.74 0.48
C TYR A 47 1.29 -8.39 0.17
N LEU A 48 1.32 -9.73 0.10
CA LEU A 48 0.11 -10.54 0.10
C LEU A 48 0.00 -11.26 1.44
N ALA A 49 -1.03 -10.94 2.23
CA ALA A 49 -1.32 -11.66 3.46
C ALA A 49 -2.54 -12.56 3.32
N ARG A 50 -2.34 -13.87 3.52
CA ARG A 50 -3.45 -14.83 3.64
C ARG A 50 -4.02 -14.75 5.05
N LEU A 51 -5.34 -14.68 5.12
CA LEU A 51 -6.08 -14.67 6.38
C LEU A 51 -6.46 -16.10 6.73
N GLU A 52 -6.07 -16.57 7.90
CA GLU A 52 -6.38 -17.91 8.39
C GLU A 52 -7.03 -17.89 9.79
N VAL A 53 -7.98 -18.79 10.01
CA VAL A 53 -8.58 -19.06 11.32
C VAL A 53 -8.52 -20.56 11.55
N GLU A 54 -7.87 -20.99 12.63
CA GLU A 54 -7.68 -22.42 12.94
C GLU A 54 -7.06 -23.20 11.75
N GLY A 55 -6.11 -22.57 11.04
CA GLY A 55 -5.44 -23.15 9.87
C GLY A 55 -6.28 -23.21 8.59
N LYS A 56 -7.51 -22.68 8.60
CA LYS A 56 -8.36 -22.57 7.40
C LYS A 56 -8.26 -21.18 6.81
N ARG A 57 -8.00 -21.10 5.50
CA ARG A 57 -8.08 -19.83 4.77
C ARG A 57 -9.51 -19.29 4.81
N VAL A 58 -9.62 -18.01 5.17
CA VAL A 58 -10.89 -17.27 5.21
C VAL A 58 -10.89 -16.05 4.28
N GLY A 59 -9.76 -15.74 3.66
CA GLY A 59 -9.61 -14.60 2.77
C GLY A 59 -8.15 -14.24 2.49
N HIS A 60 -7.94 -13.03 1.97
CA HIS A 60 -6.63 -12.41 1.81
C HIS A 60 -6.75 -10.87 1.83
N ILE A 61 -5.61 -10.22 2.10
CA ILE A 61 -5.42 -8.78 1.99
C ILE A 61 -4.14 -8.52 1.20
N ASP A 62 -4.27 -7.67 0.19
CA ASP A 62 -3.19 -7.19 -0.65
C ASP A 62 -2.88 -5.75 -0.24
N TYR A 63 -1.64 -5.49 0.15
CA TYR A 63 -1.22 -4.20 0.68
C TYR A 63 0.23 -3.90 0.34
N CYS A 64 0.55 -2.62 0.27
CA CYS A 64 1.90 -2.17 -0.01
C CYS A 64 2.32 -1.03 0.93
N ILE A 65 3.62 -0.85 1.08
CA ILE A 65 4.21 0.21 1.89
C ILE A 65 5.16 1.00 0.99
N ASN A 66 4.97 2.32 0.96
CA ASN A 66 5.80 3.19 0.13
C ASN A 66 7.25 3.25 0.62
N PRO A 67 8.19 3.72 -0.22
CA PRO A 67 9.60 3.81 0.14
C PRO A 67 9.88 4.76 1.31
N LEU A 68 8.99 5.74 1.54
CA LEU A 68 9.07 6.65 2.68
C LEU A 68 8.70 5.98 4.01
N GLN A 69 8.13 4.77 3.98
CA GLN A 69 7.67 4.03 5.15
C GLN A 69 6.72 4.83 6.03
N ASP A 70 5.88 5.67 5.42
CA ASP A 70 4.98 6.57 6.16
C ASP A 70 3.49 6.26 5.95
N ARG A 71 3.17 5.41 4.97
CA ARG A 71 1.80 4.97 4.68
C ARG A 71 1.78 3.52 4.25
N LEU A 72 0.73 2.82 4.71
CA LEU A 72 0.38 1.48 4.26
C LEU A 72 -0.86 1.61 3.37
N TYR A 73 -0.76 1.16 2.13
CA TYR A 73 -1.86 1.20 1.17
C TYR A 73 -2.54 -0.15 1.06
N ILE A 74 -3.87 -0.17 1.08
CA ILE A 74 -4.64 -1.39 0.86
C ILE A 74 -5.12 -1.41 -0.57
N ASP A 75 -4.60 -2.31 -1.39
CA ASP A 75 -5.08 -2.52 -2.75
C ASP A 75 -6.37 -3.33 -2.74
N LYS A 76 -6.40 -4.44 -1.98
CA LYS A 76 -7.55 -5.33 -1.97
C LYS A 76 -7.76 -6.01 -0.63
N ILE A 77 -9.03 -6.14 -0.24
CA ILE A 77 -9.46 -7.03 0.84
C ILE A 77 -10.53 -7.96 0.30
N GLU A 78 -10.32 -9.27 0.42
CA GLU A 78 -11.32 -10.26 0.02
C GLU A 78 -11.50 -11.30 1.13
N ILE A 79 -12.75 -11.47 1.56
CA ILE A 79 -13.17 -12.48 2.52
C ILE A 79 -14.06 -13.47 1.80
N ASP A 80 -13.76 -14.77 1.92
CA ASP A 80 -14.54 -15.81 1.27
C ASP A 80 -15.98 -15.77 1.76
N ALA A 81 -16.93 -16.10 0.88
CA ALA A 81 -18.36 -15.85 1.08
C ALA A 81 -18.89 -16.37 2.44
N ASP A 82 -18.48 -17.58 2.83
CA ASP A 82 -18.91 -18.26 4.05
C ASP A 82 -18.41 -17.58 5.34
N TYR A 83 -17.35 -16.77 5.23
CA TYR A 83 -16.68 -16.11 6.35
C TYR A 83 -16.97 -14.60 6.42
N ARG A 84 -17.77 -14.06 5.48
CA ARG A 84 -18.15 -12.64 5.48
C ARG A 84 -18.96 -12.27 6.72
N ARG A 85 -18.92 -10.98 7.07
CA ARG A 85 -19.63 -10.37 8.22
C ARG A 85 -19.22 -10.91 9.60
N ARG A 86 -18.08 -11.61 9.71
CA ARG A 86 -17.52 -12.12 10.98
C ARG A 86 -16.41 -11.25 11.57
N GLY A 87 -16.13 -10.09 10.96
CA GLY A 87 -15.14 -9.13 11.45
C GLY A 87 -13.68 -9.41 11.02
N PHE A 88 -13.42 -10.42 10.20
CA PHE A 88 -12.06 -10.79 9.79
C PHE A 88 -11.33 -9.67 9.02
N ALA A 89 -11.98 -9.00 8.07
CA ALA A 89 -11.38 -7.87 7.36
C ALA A 89 -10.93 -6.75 8.31
N LEU A 90 -11.79 -6.37 9.26
CA LEU A 90 -11.47 -5.33 10.24
C LEU A 90 -10.34 -5.76 11.18
N SER A 91 -10.32 -7.04 11.57
CA SER A 91 -9.29 -7.61 12.44
C SER A 91 -7.94 -7.70 11.72
N ALA A 92 -7.93 -7.99 10.41
CA ALA A 92 -6.73 -7.95 9.59
C ALA A 92 -6.16 -6.54 9.53
N LEU A 93 -7.00 -5.52 9.25
CA LEU A 93 -6.56 -4.12 9.28
C LEU A 93 -5.98 -3.73 10.64
N TRP A 94 -6.57 -4.24 11.73
CA TRP A 94 -6.09 -3.95 13.07
C TRP A 94 -4.71 -4.55 13.30
N GLN A 95 -4.49 -5.81 12.93
CA GLN A 95 -3.18 -6.44 13.02
C GLN A 95 -2.13 -5.74 12.14
N LEU A 96 -2.51 -5.30 10.93
CA LEU A 96 -1.60 -4.52 10.08
C LEU A 96 -1.19 -3.21 10.74
N TRP A 97 -2.15 -2.48 11.33
CA TRP A 97 -1.86 -1.26 12.08
C TRP A 97 -0.99 -1.53 13.31
N GLN A 98 -1.25 -2.61 14.07
CA GLN A 98 -0.41 -2.99 15.21
C GLN A 98 1.01 -3.40 14.80
N LYS A 99 1.17 -4.02 13.63
CA LYS A 99 2.48 -4.46 13.12
C LYS A 99 3.32 -3.30 12.60
N HIS A 100 2.71 -2.40 11.82
CA HIS A 100 3.44 -1.36 11.09
C HIS A 100 3.34 0.02 11.74
N HIS A 101 2.31 0.28 12.54
CA HIS A 101 2.03 1.59 13.14
C HIS A 101 1.93 2.74 12.12
N LEU A 102 1.57 2.43 10.87
CA LEU A 102 1.39 3.39 9.80
C LEU A 102 -0.09 3.74 9.60
N PRO A 103 -0.42 4.97 9.17
CA PRO A 103 -1.70 5.30 8.59
C PRO A 103 -2.05 4.33 7.44
N ILE A 104 -3.27 3.81 7.47
CA ILE A 104 -3.78 2.91 6.43
C ILE A 104 -4.55 3.74 5.40
N VAL A 105 -4.23 3.59 4.12
CA VAL A 105 -4.85 4.32 3.02
C VAL A 105 -5.41 3.35 1.99
N PRO A 106 -6.74 3.25 1.83
CA PRO A 106 -7.31 2.39 0.81
C PRO A 106 -7.04 2.93 -0.61
N LEU A 107 -6.65 2.06 -1.52
CA LEU A 107 -6.63 2.34 -2.96
C LEU A 107 -7.95 1.85 -3.56
N TYR A 108 -8.50 2.61 -4.51
CA TYR A 108 -9.59 2.14 -5.37
C TYR A 108 -10.77 1.47 -4.65
N GLN A 109 -11.46 2.16 -3.74
CA GLN A 109 -12.57 1.51 -3.06
C GLN A 109 -13.65 1.11 -4.07
N PHE A 110 -14.01 -0.17 -4.08
CA PHE A 110 -15.22 -0.60 -4.75
C PHE A 110 -16.40 0.03 -4.01
N GLY A 111 -17.35 0.66 -4.70
CA GLY A 111 -18.49 1.32 -4.05
C GLY A 111 -19.34 0.39 -3.17
N THR A 112 -19.28 -0.93 -3.39
CA THR A 112 -19.91 -1.93 -2.51
C THR A 112 -19.23 -2.08 -1.14
N SER A 113 -18.04 -1.49 -0.97
CA SER A 113 -17.22 -1.54 0.25
C SER A 113 -17.28 -0.26 1.10
N ASP A 114 -17.97 0.80 0.66
CA ASP A 114 -18.07 2.08 1.38
C ASP A 114 -18.54 1.93 2.83
N GLY A 115 -19.59 1.12 3.02
CA GLY A 115 -20.14 0.85 4.35
C GLY A 115 -19.17 0.11 5.28
N PHE A 116 -18.22 -0.65 4.72
CA PHE A 116 -17.14 -1.26 5.49
C PHE A 116 -16.09 -0.22 5.87
N TRP A 117 -15.60 0.57 4.92
CA TRP A 117 -14.55 1.57 5.17
C TRP A 117 -15.01 2.67 6.12
N HIS A 118 -16.25 3.14 6.01
CA HIS A 118 -16.83 4.09 6.95
C HIS A 118 -16.80 3.56 8.40
N LYS A 119 -17.19 2.30 8.60
CA LYS A 119 -17.14 1.67 9.93
C LYS A 119 -15.71 1.48 10.43
N ALA A 120 -14.78 1.11 9.54
CA ALA A 120 -13.38 0.93 9.88
C ALA A 120 -12.78 2.26 10.40
N ARG A 121 -12.99 3.37 9.68
CA ARG A 121 -12.53 4.70 10.08
C ARG A 121 -13.01 5.11 11.47
N ILE A 122 -14.31 4.96 11.75
CA ILE A 122 -14.88 5.31 13.06
C ILE A 122 -14.21 4.50 14.18
N ARG A 123 -14.02 3.20 13.98
CA ARG A 123 -13.47 2.30 15.01
C ARG A 123 -11.98 2.55 15.25
N PHE A 124 -11.23 2.81 14.18
CA PHE A 124 -9.80 3.09 14.28
C PHE A 124 -9.55 4.44 14.95
N ALA A 125 -10.31 5.48 14.58
CA ALA A 125 -10.20 6.80 15.19
C ALA A 125 -10.42 6.76 16.71
N ALA A 126 -11.32 5.89 17.19
CA ALA A 126 -11.61 5.77 18.61
C ALA A 126 -10.47 5.20 19.46
N VAL A 127 -9.45 4.60 18.83
CA VAL A 127 -8.24 4.08 19.46
C VAL A 127 -6.97 4.81 18.99
N GLY A 128 -7.13 5.97 18.33
CA GLY A 128 -6.02 6.78 17.83
C GLY A 128 -5.35 6.26 16.56
N ALA A 129 -5.92 5.24 15.92
CA ALA A 129 -5.44 4.72 14.64
C ALA A 129 -6.07 5.50 13.47
N VAL A 130 -5.31 5.73 12.40
CA VAL A 130 -5.75 6.52 11.25
C VAL A 130 -5.97 5.63 10.04
N ILE A 131 -7.20 5.67 9.51
CA ILE A 131 -7.52 5.20 8.15
C ILE A 131 -7.87 6.43 7.33
N GLY A 132 -7.06 6.72 6.31
CA GLY A 132 -7.20 7.88 5.44
C GLY A 132 -8.37 7.80 4.46
N ASP A 133 -8.49 8.84 3.66
CA ASP A 133 -9.36 8.83 2.48
C ASP A 133 -8.81 7.89 1.41
N GLU A 134 -9.67 7.50 0.47
CA GLU A 134 -9.19 6.69 -0.64
C GLU A 134 -8.30 7.49 -1.58
N ILE A 135 -7.37 6.79 -2.23
CA ILE A 135 -6.65 7.32 -3.39
C ILE A 135 -7.15 6.59 -4.63
N ARG A 136 -7.59 7.36 -5.63
CA ARG A 136 -8.05 6.87 -6.94
C ARG A 136 -6.93 6.92 -7.98
N SER A 137 -7.16 6.33 -9.17
CA SER A 137 -6.13 6.24 -10.24
C SER A 137 -5.51 7.58 -10.58
N MET A 138 -6.34 8.61 -10.67
CA MET A 138 -5.90 9.94 -11.05
C MET A 138 -5.03 10.60 -9.97
N GLU A 139 -5.23 10.24 -8.71
CA GLU A 139 -4.51 10.79 -7.56
C GLU A 139 -3.23 10.00 -7.25
N MET A 140 -3.13 8.75 -7.71
CA MET A 140 -1.94 7.92 -7.50
C MET A 140 -0.68 8.53 -8.12
N ILE A 141 -0.79 9.17 -9.29
CA ILE A 141 0.35 9.83 -9.92
C ILE A 141 0.90 10.93 -9.01
N ALA A 142 0.01 11.78 -8.47
CA ALA A 142 0.40 12.85 -7.55
C ALA A 142 0.93 12.29 -6.21
N GLU A 143 0.41 11.15 -5.75
CA GLU A 143 0.93 10.50 -4.55
C GLU A 143 2.33 9.90 -4.79
N MET A 144 2.61 9.35 -5.97
CA MET A 144 3.94 8.82 -6.34
C MET A 144 5.01 9.91 -6.40
N ASP A 145 4.66 11.14 -6.75
CA ASP A 145 5.59 12.28 -6.77
C ASP A 145 6.30 12.46 -5.42
N ARG A 146 5.65 12.06 -4.31
CA ARG A 146 6.22 12.14 -2.95
C ARG A 146 7.54 11.36 -2.82
N TRP A 147 7.69 10.24 -3.53
CA TRP A 147 8.89 9.39 -3.49
C TRP A 147 9.59 9.23 -4.83
N GLN A 148 9.24 10.04 -5.83
CA GLN A 148 9.89 10.01 -7.15
C GLN A 148 11.41 10.20 -7.07
N HIS A 149 11.88 11.02 -6.13
CA HIS A 149 13.29 11.27 -5.87
C HIS A 149 14.05 10.05 -5.31
N LEU A 150 13.34 9.02 -4.83
CA LEU A 150 13.91 7.75 -4.35
C LEU A 150 13.97 6.69 -5.45
N VAL A 151 13.34 6.93 -6.61
CA VAL A 151 13.28 5.98 -7.72
C VAL A 151 14.68 5.88 -8.34
N PRO A 152 15.30 4.68 -8.35
CA PRO A 152 16.61 4.50 -8.97
C PRO A 152 16.55 4.71 -10.49
N GLU A 153 17.62 5.31 -11.00
CA GLU A 153 17.89 5.41 -12.44
C GLU A 153 17.87 4.01 -13.07
N PRO A 154 17.16 3.80 -14.19
CA PRO A 154 17.23 2.56 -14.95
C PRO A 154 18.68 2.22 -15.31
N ILE A 155 19.03 0.93 -15.25
CA ILE A 155 20.39 0.47 -15.58
C ILE A 155 20.81 0.92 -16.98
N HIS A 156 19.91 0.87 -17.97
CA HIS A 156 20.24 1.27 -19.33
C HIS A 156 20.51 2.78 -19.45
N GLU A 157 19.75 3.64 -18.76
CA GLU A 157 20.00 5.09 -18.71
C GLU A 157 21.32 5.39 -18.02
N ARG A 158 21.60 4.70 -16.90
CA ARG A 158 22.88 4.82 -16.20
C ARG A 158 24.05 4.40 -17.08
N LEU A 159 23.97 3.25 -17.74
CA LEU A 159 25.01 2.75 -18.65
C LEU A 159 25.18 3.68 -19.85
N GLN A 160 24.09 4.22 -20.39
CA GLN A 160 24.14 5.20 -21.47
C GLN A 160 24.86 6.47 -21.01
N ARG A 161 24.54 6.99 -19.82
CA ARG A 161 25.19 8.16 -19.23
C ARG A 161 26.68 7.90 -18.97
N GLU A 162 27.04 6.75 -18.42
CA GLU A 162 28.42 6.32 -18.21
C GLU A 162 29.18 6.20 -19.54
N LEU A 163 28.56 5.62 -20.57
CA LEU A 163 29.14 5.50 -21.91
C LEU A 163 29.35 6.88 -22.54
N MET A 164 28.35 7.75 -22.49
CA MET A 164 28.43 9.12 -23.04
C MET A 164 29.45 9.99 -22.32
N ALA A 165 29.75 9.69 -21.05
CA ALA A 165 30.78 10.37 -20.26
C ALA A 165 32.19 9.78 -20.46
N SER A 166 32.33 8.65 -21.17
CA SER A 166 33.62 8.00 -21.41
C SER A 166 34.43 8.70 -22.51
N ASP A 167 35.76 8.58 -22.45
CA ASP A 167 36.66 9.10 -23.48
C ASP A 167 36.46 8.44 -24.86
N GLU A 168 35.80 7.29 -24.91
CA GLU A 168 35.49 6.54 -26.13
C GLU A 168 34.26 7.09 -26.87
N TRP A 169 33.41 7.86 -26.17
CA TRP A 169 32.15 8.35 -26.72
C TRP A 169 32.28 9.11 -28.05
N PRO A 170 33.25 10.03 -28.23
CA PRO A 170 33.41 10.74 -29.50
C PRO A 170 33.66 9.80 -30.69
N ALA A 171 34.44 8.74 -30.49
CA ALA A 171 34.72 7.75 -31.53
C ALA A 171 33.49 6.88 -31.84
N ILE A 172 32.77 6.47 -30.80
CA ILE A 172 31.52 5.70 -30.93
C ILE A 172 30.46 6.53 -31.66
N LYS A 173 30.26 7.79 -31.25
CA LYS A 173 29.31 8.72 -31.88
C LYS A 173 29.67 8.97 -33.35
N ALA A 174 30.93 9.24 -33.66
CA ALA A 174 31.37 9.46 -35.04
C ALA A 174 31.11 8.24 -35.95
N LYS A 175 31.33 7.02 -35.43
CA LYS A 175 31.01 5.79 -36.16
C LYS A 175 29.50 5.64 -36.37
N TRP A 176 28.71 5.91 -35.34
CA TRP A 176 27.24 5.85 -35.40
C TRP A 176 26.68 6.85 -36.41
N ASP A 177 27.14 8.11 -36.35
CA ASP A 177 26.72 9.19 -37.26
C ASP A 177 27.09 8.88 -38.73
N ALA A 178 28.23 8.21 -38.97
CA ALA A 178 28.64 7.80 -40.31
C ALA A 178 27.77 6.67 -40.89
N GLU A 179 27.28 5.75 -40.06
CA GLU A 179 26.51 4.58 -40.49
C GLU A 179 25.01 4.87 -40.59
N TYR A 180 24.46 5.63 -39.64
CA TYR A 180 23.02 5.85 -39.51
C TYR A 180 22.59 7.32 -39.70
N GLY A 181 23.54 8.23 -39.91
CA GLY A 181 23.32 9.67 -39.91
C GLY A 181 23.26 10.26 -38.49
N PRO A 182 23.42 11.59 -38.34
CA PRO A 182 23.42 12.23 -37.03
C PRO A 182 22.07 12.08 -36.33
N CYS A 183 22.08 11.69 -35.05
CA CYS A 183 20.88 11.72 -34.21
C CYS A 183 20.31 13.14 -34.20
N ARG A 184 19.01 13.27 -34.53
CA ARG A 184 18.30 14.55 -34.40
C ARG A 184 18.11 14.85 -32.91
N GLU A 185 18.70 15.93 -32.44
CA GLU A 185 18.38 16.50 -31.14
C GLU A 185 17.00 17.16 -31.24
N ASN A 186 16.05 16.71 -30.41
CA ASN A 186 14.72 17.32 -30.26
C ASN A 186 14.74 18.33 -29.12
#